data_AF-A0A1H2TBR7-F1
#
_entry.id   AF-A0A1H2TBR7-F1
#
_cell.length_a   1.000
_cell.length_b   1.000
_cell.length_c   1.000
_cell.angle_alpha   90.00
_cell.angle_beta   90.00
_cell.angle_gamma   90.00
#
_symmetry.space_group_name_H-M   'P 1'
#
loop_
_entity.id
_entity.type
_entity.pdbx_description
1 polymer ?
#
loop_
_entity_poly.entity_id
_entity_poly.type
_entity_poly.pdbx_seq_one_letter_code
_entity_poly.pdbx_strand_id
1 'polypeptide(L)'
;MGSYEALMATLALTMGASWASGINLYAVMLVLGLGGATDNINLPAELSVLENPLVIGAAAVMYVVQFFIDKIPGLDSAWDTLHTFVRIPAGAMLAAGAVGDVSPAMEIAAGILGGGVAATSHATKTGTRLMLNTSPEPVTNWSASISEDLLVLGGLWTALNHPILFLILFIIFIGLAIWLLPKLWKFIRGVLLRIGKFFGMTNASATETGHGAASFTESKHEGK
;
A
#
# COMPACT_ATOMS: atom_id res chain seq x y z
N MET A 1 -15.20 0.43 32.39
CA MET A 1 -14.68 1.38 31.39
C MET A 1 -15.62 2.55 31.28
N GLY A 2 -15.09 3.77 31.25
CA GLY A 2 -15.90 4.93 30.89
C GLY A 2 -16.34 4.87 29.43
N SER A 3 -17.43 5.55 29.07
CA SER A 3 -17.91 5.62 27.67
C SER A 3 -16.84 6.13 26.70
N TYR A 4 -16.00 7.05 27.16
CA TYR A 4 -14.86 7.57 26.40
C TYR A 4 -13.78 6.52 26.14
N GLU A 5 -13.45 5.68 27.13
CA GLU A 5 -12.41 4.65 26.98
C GLU A 5 -12.82 3.59 25.96
N ALA A 6 -14.09 3.18 25.99
CA ALA A 6 -14.64 2.25 25.01
C ALA A 6 -14.57 2.83 23.59
N LEU A 7 -14.96 4.10 23.42
CA LEU A 7 -14.90 4.78 22.12
C LEU A 7 -13.45 4.86 21.59
N MET A 8 -12.49 5.17 22.45
CA MET A 8 -11.07 5.21 22.07
C MET A 8 -10.54 3.82 21.68
N ALA A 9 -10.94 2.77 22.40
CA ALA A 9 -10.56 1.38 22.08
C ALA A 9 -11.14 0.95 20.74
N THR A 10 -12.43 1.22 20.48
CA THR A 10 -13.07 0.94 19.19
C THR A 10 -12.36 1.68 18.06
N LEU A 11 -12.14 2.99 18.19
CA LEU A 11 -11.42 3.77 17.17
C LEU A 11 -10.00 3.24 16.92
N ALA A 12 -9.27 2.89 17.97
CA ALA A 12 -7.93 2.33 17.84
C ALA A 12 -7.95 0.96 17.14
N LEU A 13 -8.88 0.07 17.45
CA LEU A 13 -9.04 -1.20 16.76
C LEU A 13 -9.43 -1.01 15.29
N THR A 14 -10.45 -0.19 15.00
CA THR A 14 -10.94 0.09 13.65
C THR A 14 -9.83 0.67 12.76
N MET A 15 -9.14 1.71 13.24
CA MET A 15 -8.06 2.36 12.48
C MET A 15 -6.79 1.50 12.45
N GLY A 16 -6.47 0.81 13.55
CA GLY A 16 -5.29 -0.05 13.67
C GLY A 16 -5.35 -1.27 12.77
N ALA A 17 -6.46 -2.01 12.77
CA ALA A 17 -6.65 -3.15 11.89
C ALA A 17 -6.60 -2.74 10.41
N SER A 18 -7.25 -1.61 10.06
CA SER A 18 -7.22 -1.07 8.70
C SER A 18 -5.83 -0.64 8.25
N TRP A 19 -5.12 0.12 9.09
CA TRP A 19 -3.78 0.61 8.82
C TRP A 19 -2.80 -0.54 8.65
N ALA A 20 -2.82 -1.49 9.58
CA ALA A 20 -1.94 -2.65 9.55
C ALA A 20 -2.26 -3.57 8.35
N SER A 21 -3.53 -3.66 7.92
CA SER A 21 -3.95 -4.47 6.78
C SER A 21 -3.28 -4.03 5.47
N GLY A 22 -3.14 -2.73 5.25
CA GLY A 22 -2.45 -2.22 4.06
C GLY A 22 -0.96 -2.60 4.00
N ILE A 23 -0.33 -2.84 5.16
CA ILE A 23 1.08 -3.26 5.28
C ILE A 23 1.19 -4.79 5.19
N ASN A 24 0.45 -5.52 6.03
CA ASN A 24 0.43 -6.98 6.08
C ASN A 24 -0.92 -7.50 6.65
N LEU A 25 -1.92 -7.66 5.78
CA LEU A 25 -3.24 -8.22 6.12
C LEU A 25 -3.15 -9.55 6.85
N TYR A 26 -2.29 -10.46 6.41
CA TYR A 26 -2.25 -11.82 6.95
C TYR A 26 -1.73 -11.84 8.38
N ALA A 27 -0.78 -10.97 8.71
CA ALA A 27 -0.36 -10.74 10.09
C ALA A 27 -1.52 -10.20 10.95
N VAL A 28 -2.32 -9.26 10.43
CA VAL A 28 -3.50 -8.73 11.15
C VAL A 28 -4.49 -9.82 11.46
N MET A 29 -4.89 -10.61 10.45
CA MET A 29 -5.84 -11.70 10.62
C MET A 29 -5.32 -12.75 11.60
N LEU A 30 -4.01 -13.04 11.58
CA LEU A 30 -3.39 -14.00 12.48
C LEU A 30 -3.36 -13.49 13.92
N VAL A 31 -2.98 -12.23 14.16
CA VAL A 31 -2.94 -11.63 15.50
C VAL A 31 -4.33 -11.53 16.10
N LEU A 32 -5.30 -10.99 15.36
CA LEU A 32 -6.67 -10.86 15.84
C LEU A 32 -7.31 -12.24 16.02
N GLY A 33 -7.16 -13.15 15.06
CA GLY A 33 -7.74 -14.50 15.12
C GLY A 33 -7.20 -15.33 16.27
N LEU A 34 -5.87 -15.40 16.45
CA LEU A 34 -5.28 -16.11 17.60
C LEU A 34 -5.61 -15.44 18.93
N GLY A 35 -5.60 -14.10 18.98
CA GLY A 35 -5.91 -13.38 20.20
C GLY A 35 -7.36 -13.53 20.64
N GLY A 36 -8.31 -13.54 19.69
CA GLY A 36 -9.72 -13.83 19.96
C GLY A 36 -9.93 -15.29 20.36
N ALA A 37 -9.38 -16.24 19.60
CA ALA A 37 -9.53 -17.68 19.89
C ALA A 37 -8.90 -18.14 21.22
N THR A 38 -8.03 -17.31 21.82
CA THR A 38 -7.40 -17.57 23.13
C THR A 38 -7.97 -16.71 24.25
N ASP A 39 -9.06 -15.96 23.99
CA ASP A 39 -9.68 -14.99 24.91
C ASP A 39 -8.75 -13.86 25.40
N ASN A 40 -7.60 -13.67 24.74
CA ASN A 40 -6.63 -12.61 25.03
C ASN A 40 -7.04 -11.26 24.45
N ILE A 41 -7.86 -11.26 23.39
CA ILE A 41 -8.43 -10.07 22.74
C ILE A 41 -9.93 -10.24 22.71
N ASN A 42 -10.67 -9.28 23.30
CA ASN A 42 -12.11 -9.25 23.16
C ASN A 42 -12.48 -8.62 21.81
N LEU A 43 -12.82 -9.46 20.84
CA LEU A 43 -13.24 -9.01 19.51
C LEU A 43 -14.75 -8.73 19.45
N PRO A 44 -15.19 -7.73 18.67
CA PRO A 44 -16.59 -7.57 18.30
C PRO A 44 -17.13 -8.84 17.62
N ALA A 45 -18.43 -9.09 17.75
CA ALA A 45 -19.09 -10.29 17.22
C ALA A 45 -18.87 -10.42 15.69
N GLU A 46 -18.83 -9.29 14.99
CA GLU A 46 -18.61 -9.18 13.55
C GLU A 46 -17.20 -9.63 13.12
N LEU A 47 -16.22 -9.58 14.04
CA LEU A 47 -14.85 -10.06 13.82
C LEU A 47 -14.59 -11.49 14.35
N SER A 48 -15.55 -12.11 15.05
CA SER A 48 -15.41 -13.47 15.59
C SER A 48 -15.10 -14.53 14.52
N VAL A 49 -15.44 -14.27 13.25
CA VAL A 49 -15.06 -15.13 12.12
C VAL A 49 -13.54 -15.32 12.00
N LEU A 50 -12.74 -14.36 12.46
CA LEU A 50 -11.28 -14.45 12.47
C LEU A 50 -10.77 -15.54 13.44
N GLU A 51 -11.55 -15.91 14.44
CA GLU A 51 -11.22 -16.94 15.43
C GLU A 51 -11.37 -18.35 14.88
N ASN A 52 -12.01 -18.50 13.70
CA ASN A 52 -12.19 -19.79 13.06
C ASN A 52 -10.83 -20.43 12.72
N PRO A 53 -10.54 -21.67 13.17
CA PRO A 53 -9.26 -22.33 12.92
C PRO A 53 -8.85 -22.41 11.44
N LEU A 54 -9.81 -22.49 10.52
CA LEU A 54 -9.52 -22.48 9.08
C LEU A 54 -9.06 -21.09 8.60
N VAL A 55 -9.66 -20.02 9.13
CA VAL A 55 -9.27 -18.63 8.81
C VAL A 55 -7.88 -18.34 9.39
N ILE A 56 -7.64 -18.73 10.63
CA ILE A 56 -6.32 -18.63 11.29
C ILE A 56 -5.27 -19.43 10.50
N GLY A 57 -5.57 -20.68 10.13
CA GLY A 57 -4.67 -21.53 9.36
C GLY A 57 -4.34 -20.94 7.98
N ALA A 58 -5.34 -20.44 7.26
CA ALA A 58 -5.13 -19.77 5.97
C ALA A 58 -4.31 -18.48 6.12
N ALA A 59 -4.61 -17.65 7.14
CA ALA A 59 -3.84 -16.45 7.43
C ALA A 59 -2.38 -16.77 7.80
N ALA A 60 -2.13 -17.82 8.59
CA ALA A 60 -0.80 -18.27 8.94
C ALA A 60 0.01 -18.70 7.70
N VAL A 61 -0.57 -19.52 6.83
CA VAL A 61 0.08 -19.96 5.58
C VAL A 61 0.39 -18.75 4.70
N MET A 62 -0.59 -17.86 4.50
CA MET A 62 -0.39 -16.67 3.67
C MET A 62 0.63 -15.69 4.26
N TYR A 63 0.69 -15.55 5.58
CA TYR A 63 1.70 -14.75 6.25
C TYR A 63 3.10 -15.33 6.04
N VAL A 64 3.28 -16.65 6.18
CA VAL A 64 4.56 -17.32 5.91
C VAL A 64 4.99 -17.14 4.46
N VAL A 65 4.09 -17.32 3.50
CA VAL A 65 4.37 -17.11 2.08
C VAL A 65 4.80 -15.67 1.83
N GLN A 66 4.04 -14.69 2.34
CA GLN A 66 4.39 -13.28 2.23
C GLN A 66 5.76 -12.98 2.85
N PHE A 67 6.05 -13.52 4.03
CA PHE A 67 7.32 -13.30 4.73
C PHE A 67 8.53 -13.69 3.86
N PHE A 68 8.43 -14.78 3.10
CA PHE A 68 9.51 -15.19 2.18
C PHE A 68 9.53 -14.37 0.90
N ILE A 69 8.36 -14.06 0.34
CA ILE A 69 8.23 -13.24 -0.87
C ILE A 69 8.81 -11.84 -0.67
N ASP A 70 8.52 -11.21 0.47
CA ASP A 70 8.94 -9.84 0.79
C ASP A 70 10.47 -9.68 0.91
N LYS A 71 11.22 -10.79 0.90
CA LYS A 71 12.70 -10.82 0.94
C LYS A 71 13.35 -10.86 -0.44
N ILE A 72 12.59 -11.11 -1.50
CA ILE A 72 13.09 -11.23 -2.88
C ILE A 72 12.73 -9.94 -3.64
N PRO A 73 13.73 -9.10 -4.01
CA PRO A 73 13.49 -7.86 -4.74
C PRO A 73 12.71 -8.11 -6.03
N GLY A 74 11.67 -7.32 -6.27
CA GLY A 74 10.80 -7.42 -7.44
C GLY A 74 9.64 -8.40 -7.26
N LEU A 75 9.86 -9.54 -6.59
CA LEU A 75 8.75 -10.44 -6.23
C LEU A 75 7.86 -9.82 -5.16
N ASP A 76 8.46 -9.10 -4.21
CA ASP A 76 7.77 -8.27 -3.21
C ASP A 76 6.78 -7.29 -3.87
N SER A 77 7.24 -6.58 -4.90
CA SER A 77 6.47 -5.55 -5.61
C SER A 77 5.35 -6.16 -6.45
N ALA A 78 5.61 -7.30 -7.11
CA ALA A 78 4.60 -8.05 -7.85
C ALA A 78 3.51 -8.60 -6.91
N TRP A 79 3.92 -9.15 -5.77
CA TRP A 79 3.02 -9.65 -4.74
C TRP A 79 2.15 -8.54 -4.16
N ASP A 80 2.74 -7.41 -3.79
CA ASP A 80 2.00 -6.27 -3.27
C ASP A 80 1.00 -5.70 -4.30
N THR A 81 1.39 -5.65 -5.58
CA THR A 81 0.49 -5.18 -6.66
C THR A 81 -0.73 -6.08 -6.80
N LEU A 82 -0.54 -7.41 -6.78
CA LEU A 82 -1.65 -8.36 -6.82
C LEU A 82 -2.53 -8.23 -5.56
N HIS A 83 -1.90 -8.04 -4.41
CA HIS A 83 -2.58 -7.95 -3.12
C HIS A 83 -3.23 -6.59 -2.84
N THR A 84 -3.03 -5.57 -3.68
CA THR A 84 -3.81 -4.33 -3.62
C THR A 84 -5.31 -4.62 -3.64
N PHE A 85 -5.75 -5.58 -4.46
CA PHE A 85 -7.17 -5.97 -4.61
C PHE A 85 -7.70 -6.80 -3.44
N VAL A 86 -6.84 -7.28 -2.56
CA VAL A 86 -7.22 -8.10 -1.40
C VAL A 86 -7.10 -7.29 -0.12
N ARG A 87 -5.96 -6.63 0.10
CA ARG A 87 -5.64 -5.91 1.33
C ARG A 87 -6.53 -4.69 1.55
N ILE A 88 -6.78 -3.88 0.52
CA ILE A 88 -7.56 -2.66 0.68
C ILE A 88 -9.03 -2.99 1.00
N PRO A 89 -9.72 -3.88 0.26
CA PRO A 89 -11.07 -4.29 0.63
C PRO A 89 -11.12 -4.99 1.99
N ALA A 90 -10.17 -5.88 2.29
CA ALA A 90 -10.12 -6.54 3.60
C ALA A 90 -9.90 -5.54 4.75
N GLY A 91 -9.07 -4.51 4.56
CA GLY A 91 -8.90 -3.42 5.53
C GLY A 91 -10.19 -2.65 5.77
N ALA A 92 -10.96 -2.36 4.72
CA ALA A 92 -12.29 -1.76 4.84
C ALA A 92 -13.26 -2.67 5.64
N MET A 93 -13.27 -3.97 5.34
CA MET A 93 -14.10 -4.94 6.05
C MET A 93 -13.69 -5.08 7.52
N LEU A 94 -12.40 -5.07 7.83
CA LEU A 94 -11.90 -5.10 9.20
C LEU A 94 -12.33 -3.86 9.99
N ALA A 95 -12.33 -2.67 9.39
CA ALA A 95 -12.89 -1.48 10.03
C ALA A 95 -14.39 -1.60 10.28
N ALA A 96 -15.15 -2.02 9.26
CA ALA A 96 -16.59 -2.20 9.37
C ALA A 96 -16.94 -3.21 10.49
N GLY A 97 -16.24 -4.34 10.57
CA GLY A 97 -16.45 -5.30 11.67
C GLY A 97 -15.96 -4.79 13.02
N ALA A 98 -14.89 -3.98 13.06
CA ALA A 98 -14.33 -3.47 14.32
C ALA A 98 -15.24 -2.46 15.04
N VAL A 99 -16.10 -1.74 14.31
CA VAL A 99 -17.01 -0.76 14.93
C VAL A 99 -18.19 -1.43 15.65
N GLY A 100 -18.46 -2.71 15.36
CA GLY A 100 -19.46 -3.53 16.04
C GLY A 100 -20.90 -3.21 15.66
N ASP A 101 -21.83 -3.45 16.59
CA ASP A 101 -23.27 -3.20 16.42
C ASP A 101 -23.59 -1.70 16.41
N VAL A 102 -23.46 -1.10 15.22
CA VAL A 102 -23.82 0.29 14.92
C VAL A 102 -24.81 0.35 13.77
N SER A 103 -25.35 1.55 13.50
CA SER A 103 -26.23 1.70 12.34
C SER A 103 -25.50 1.37 11.03
N PRO A 104 -26.20 0.84 10.01
CA PRO A 104 -25.59 0.51 8.71
C PRO A 104 -24.86 1.70 8.06
N ALA A 105 -25.32 2.93 8.32
CA ALA A 105 -24.66 4.14 7.84
C ALA A 105 -23.27 4.33 8.48
N MET A 106 -23.13 4.03 9.78
CA MET A 106 -21.86 4.10 10.49
C MET A 106 -20.91 2.98 10.10
N GLU A 107 -21.43 1.77 9.86
CA GLU A 107 -20.64 0.64 9.37
C GLU A 107 -20.03 0.96 7.99
N ILE A 108 -20.84 1.49 7.07
CA ILE A 108 -20.37 1.93 5.74
C ILE A 108 -19.34 3.06 5.89
N ALA A 109 -19.58 4.04 6.77
CA ALA A 109 -18.61 5.11 7.02
C ALA A 109 -17.29 4.57 7.56
N ALA A 110 -17.32 3.62 8.49
CA ALA A 110 -16.14 2.94 9.00
C ALA A 110 -15.41 2.18 7.89
N GLY A 111 -16.13 1.47 7.02
CA GLY A 111 -15.56 0.80 5.85
C GLY A 111 -14.89 1.75 4.86
N ILE A 112 -15.50 2.90 4.56
CA ILE A 112 -14.90 3.93 3.69
C ILE A 112 -13.61 4.48 4.30
N LEU A 113 -13.65 4.85 5.58
CA LEU A 113 -12.47 5.38 6.29
C LEU A 113 -11.38 4.31 6.40
N GLY A 114 -11.72 3.09 6.80
CA GLY A 114 -10.80 1.97 6.92
C GLY A 114 -10.17 1.58 5.59
N GLY A 115 -10.95 1.54 4.50
CA GLY A 115 -10.43 1.32 3.15
C GLY A 115 -9.46 2.42 2.72
N GLY A 116 -9.76 3.68 3.00
CA GLY A 116 -8.85 4.80 2.75
C GLY A 116 -7.55 4.70 3.56
N VAL A 117 -7.64 4.30 4.82
CA VAL A 117 -6.48 4.09 5.71
C VAL A 117 -5.61 2.92 5.22
N ALA A 118 -6.22 1.79 4.87
CA ALA A 118 -5.55 0.63 4.30
C ALA A 118 -4.87 0.96 2.96
N ALA A 119 -5.55 1.71 2.08
CA ALA A 119 -4.98 2.18 0.82
C ALA A 119 -3.78 3.10 1.06
N THR A 120 -3.87 3.99 2.05
CA THR A 120 -2.80 4.93 2.41
C THR A 120 -1.56 4.19 2.91
N SER A 121 -1.70 3.25 3.84
CA SER A 121 -0.57 2.47 4.35
C SER A 121 0.02 1.53 3.30
N HIS A 122 -0.81 0.92 2.46
CA HIS A 122 -0.37 0.11 1.33
C HIS A 122 0.42 0.94 0.31
N ALA A 123 -0.07 2.13 -0.05
CA ALA A 123 0.63 3.04 -0.97
C ALA A 123 1.97 3.52 -0.40
N THR A 124 2.04 3.80 0.91
CA THR A 124 3.30 4.16 1.57
C THR A 124 4.30 2.99 1.56
N LYS A 125 3.86 1.76 1.86
CA LYS A 125 4.72 0.55 1.78
C LYS A 125 5.23 0.34 0.36
N THR A 126 4.32 0.17 -0.60
CA THR A 126 4.67 -0.15 -1.99
C THR A 126 5.52 0.94 -2.64
N GLY A 127 5.21 2.20 -2.36
CA GLY A 127 6.01 3.33 -2.81
C GLY A 127 7.43 3.32 -2.23
N THR A 128 7.59 2.96 -0.96
CA THR A 128 8.91 2.79 -0.32
C THR A 128 9.67 1.62 -0.95
N ARG A 129 9.01 0.48 -1.17
CA ARG A 129 9.59 -0.70 -1.86
C ARG A 129 10.08 -0.36 -3.26
N LEU A 130 9.32 0.40 -4.02
CA LEU A 130 9.73 0.83 -5.35
C LEU A 130 11.02 1.67 -5.31
N MET A 131 11.19 2.52 -4.30
CA MET A 131 12.44 3.28 -4.11
C MET A 131 13.60 2.35 -3.71
N LEU A 132 13.39 1.43 -2.78
CA LEU A 132 14.41 0.47 -2.37
C LEU A 132 14.85 -0.45 -3.52
N ASN A 133 13.91 -0.86 -4.37
CA ASN A 133 14.18 -1.72 -5.52
C ASN A 133 14.88 -1.00 -6.68
N THR A 134 15.09 0.32 -6.61
CA THR A 134 15.99 1.01 -7.57
C THR A 134 17.46 0.58 -7.41
N SER A 135 17.85 0.12 -6.22
CA SER A 135 19.13 -0.54 -5.95
C SER A 135 18.88 -1.77 -5.07
N PRO A 136 18.66 -2.94 -5.68
CA PRO A 136 18.23 -4.14 -4.96
C PRO A 136 19.37 -4.71 -4.10
N GLU A 137 19.48 -4.20 -2.87
CA GLU A 137 20.39 -4.72 -1.86
C GLU A 137 19.63 -5.67 -0.92
N PRO A 138 20.11 -6.91 -0.72
CA PRO A 138 19.42 -7.91 0.11
C PRO A 138 19.19 -7.42 1.54
N VAL A 139 20.20 -6.79 2.16
CA VAL A 139 20.12 -6.31 3.56
C VAL A 139 19.04 -5.23 3.69
N THR A 140 18.93 -4.33 2.73
CA THR A 140 17.95 -3.23 2.75
C THR A 140 16.53 -3.77 2.55
N ASN A 141 16.33 -4.73 1.65
CA ASN A 141 15.03 -5.37 1.45
C ASN A 141 14.60 -6.20 2.66
N TRP A 142 15.52 -6.96 3.24
CA TRP A 142 15.21 -7.79 4.41
C TRP A 142 14.91 -6.93 5.63
N SER A 143 15.70 -5.88 5.87
CA SER A 143 15.45 -4.94 6.97
C SER A 143 14.12 -4.21 6.80
N ALA A 144 13.77 -3.78 5.59
CA ALA A 144 12.46 -3.19 5.30
C ALA A 144 11.32 -4.18 5.59
N SER A 145 11.41 -5.41 5.06
CA SER A 145 10.43 -6.48 5.31
C SER A 145 10.23 -6.79 6.79
N ILE A 146 11.33 -6.97 7.54
CA ILE A 146 11.25 -7.26 8.98
C ILE A 146 10.69 -6.06 9.75
N SER A 147 11.07 -4.84 9.37
CA SER A 147 10.54 -3.63 10.00
C SER A 147 9.04 -3.46 9.78
N GLU A 148 8.54 -3.80 8.58
CA GLU A 148 7.11 -3.80 8.27
C GLU A 148 6.34 -4.78 9.17
N ASP A 149 6.85 -6.01 9.35
CA ASP A 149 6.21 -6.99 10.23
C ASP A 149 6.22 -6.53 11.70
N LEU A 150 7.35 -6.01 12.18
CA LEU A 150 7.44 -5.43 13.52
C LEU A 150 6.50 -4.23 13.72
N LEU A 151 6.34 -3.39 12.70
CA LEU A 151 5.40 -2.26 12.73
C LEU A 151 3.96 -2.74 12.83
N VAL A 152 3.59 -3.79 12.09
CA VAL A 152 2.24 -4.35 12.15
C VAL A 152 1.97 -4.97 13.52
N LEU A 153 2.86 -5.85 13.99
CA LEU A 153 2.70 -6.51 15.29
C LEU A 153 2.70 -5.50 16.44
N GLY A 154 3.67 -4.58 16.45
CA GLY A 154 3.78 -3.52 17.46
C GLY A 154 2.63 -2.52 17.39
N GLY A 155 2.18 -2.15 16.19
CA GLY A 155 1.06 -1.24 16.01
C GLY A 155 -0.26 -1.82 16.46
N LEU A 156 -0.56 -3.09 16.13
CA LEU A 156 -1.74 -3.79 16.66
C LEU A 156 -1.67 -3.96 18.18
N TRP A 157 -0.52 -4.39 18.70
CA TRP A 157 -0.33 -4.50 20.14
C TRP A 157 -0.58 -3.16 20.85
N THR A 158 -0.07 -2.07 20.29
CA THR A 158 -0.30 -0.72 20.82
C THR A 158 -1.76 -0.31 20.69
N ALA A 159 -2.43 -0.61 19.58
CA ALA A 159 -3.86 -0.31 19.39
C ALA A 159 -4.74 -0.99 20.44
N LEU A 160 -4.42 -2.23 20.78
CA LEU A 160 -5.18 -3.05 21.71
C LEU A 160 -4.90 -2.71 23.19
N ASN A 161 -3.63 -2.46 23.54
CA ASN A 161 -3.22 -2.28 24.94
C ASN A 161 -3.07 -0.80 25.34
N HIS A 162 -2.77 0.08 24.38
CA HIS A 162 -2.55 1.51 24.59
C HIS A 162 -3.27 2.36 23.52
N PRO A 163 -4.63 2.34 23.45
CA PRO A 163 -5.40 2.96 22.37
C PRO A 163 -5.04 4.43 22.09
N ILE A 164 -4.84 5.23 23.14
CA ILE A 164 -4.49 6.66 23.02
C ILE A 164 -3.12 6.83 22.37
N LEU A 165 -2.13 6.05 22.80
CA LEU A 165 -0.79 6.09 22.23
C LEU A 165 -0.82 5.71 20.75
N PHE A 166 -1.56 4.64 20.41
CA PHE A 166 -1.75 4.24 19.03
C PHE A 166 -2.36 5.37 18.19
N LEU A 167 -3.44 6.00 18.66
CA LEU A 167 -4.12 7.08 17.92
C LEU A 167 -3.21 8.30 17.71
N ILE A 168 -2.36 8.66 18.68
CA ILE A 168 -1.34 9.71 18.53
C ILE A 168 -0.35 9.33 17.41
N LEU A 169 0.21 8.12 17.48
CA LEU A 169 1.15 7.62 16.46
C LEU A 169 0.50 7.53 15.08
N PHE A 170 -0.77 7.14 15.04
CA PHE A 170 -1.57 7.07 13.82
C PHE A 170 -1.78 8.45 13.18
N ILE A 171 -2.09 9.48 13.97
CA ILE A 171 -2.19 10.86 13.48
C ILE A 171 -0.85 11.34 12.91
N ILE A 172 0.26 11.03 13.59
CA ILE A 172 1.62 11.33 13.09
C ILE A 172 1.86 10.63 11.76
N PHE A 173 1.53 9.33 11.66
CA PHE A 173 1.63 8.57 10.43
C PHE A 173 0.82 9.20 9.29
N ILE A 174 -0.44 9.62 9.54
CA ILE A 174 -1.27 10.30 8.54
C ILE A 174 -0.63 11.61 8.09
N GLY A 175 -0.11 12.43 9.01
CA GLY A 175 0.62 13.65 8.67
C GLY A 175 1.84 13.38 7.79
N LEU A 176 2.62 12.35 8.12
CA LEU A 176 3.76 11.91 7.30
C LEU A 176 3.30 11.41 5.92
N ALA A 177 2.24 10.61 5.84
CA ALA A 177 1.71 10.07 4.58
C ALA A 177 1.21 11.19 3.66
N ILE A 178 0.48 12.18 4.18
CA ILE A 178 0.02 13.36 3.42
C ILE A 178 1.20 14.13 2.82
N TRP A 179 2.32 14.23 3.56
CA TRP A 179 3.52 14.91 3.08
C TRP A 179 4.34 14.05 2.09
N LEU A 180 4.39 12.74 2.32
CA LEU A 180 5.27 11.80 1.62
C LEU A 180 4.65 11.32 0.29
N LEU A 181 3.39 10.90 0.28
CA LEU A 181 2.74 10.30 -0.90
C LEU A 181 2.74 11.20 -2.14
N PRO A 182 2.49 12.53 -2.07
CA PRO A 182 2.57 13.39 -3.25
C PRO A 182 3.97 13.44 -3.85
N LYS A 183 5.02 13.28 -3.04
CA LYS A 183 6.41 13.26 -3.49
C LYS A 183 6.73 11.96 -4.21
N LEU A 184 6.30 10.82 -3.66
CA LEU A 184 6.45 9.53 -4.32
C LEU A 184 5.72 9.52 -5.66
N TRP A 185 4.48 10.01 -5.70
CA TRP A 185 3.72 10.08 -6.94
C TRP A 185 4.43 10.88 -8.03
N LYS A 186 4.98 12.06 -7.69
CA LYS A 186 5.78 12.87 -8.62
C LYS A 186 7.04 12.15 -9.10
N PHE A 187 7.74 11.46 -8.20
CA PHE A 187 8.94 10.68 -8.53
C PHE A 187 8.61 9.53 -9.50
N ILE A 188 7.61 8.71 -9.17
CA ILE A 188 7.15 7.58 -9.98
C ILE A 188 6.74 8.05 -11.38
N ARG A 189 5.93 9.11 -11.45
CA ARG A 189 5.53 9.71 -12.74
C ARG A 189 6.75 10.16 -13.54
N GLY A 190 7.75 10.75 -12.91
CA GLY A 190 8.99 11.17 -13.57
C GLY A 190 9.79 9.99 -14.15
N VAL A 191 9.90 8.89 -13.42
CA VAL A 191 10.58 7.66 -13.89
C VAL A 191 9.83 7.04 -15.07
N LEU A 192 8.51 6.87 -14.96
CA LEU A 192 7.68 6.32 -16.03
C LEU A 192 7.77 7.14 -17.32
N LEU A 193 7.77 8.47 -17.22
CA LEU A 193 7.94 9.36 -18.37
C LEU A 193 9.33 9.25 -19.02
N ARG A 194 10.40 9.02 -18.24
CA ARG A 194 11.75 8.81 -18.76
C ARG A 194 11.89 7.47 -19.48
N ILE A 195 11.32 6.41 -18.91
CA ILE A 195 11.27 5.09 -19.54
C ILE A 195 10.48 5.18 -20.86
N GLY A 196 9.32 5.85 -20.86
CA GLY A 196 8.54 6.07 -22.08
C GLY A 196 9.30 6.83 -23.17
N LYS A 197 10.08 7.86 -22.81
CA LYS A 197 10.95 8.58 -23.78
C LYS A 197 12.10 7.72 -24.31
N PHE A 198 12.67 6.84 -23.48
CA PHE A 198 13.73 5.92 -23.87
C PHE A 198 13.23 4.82 -24.82
N PHE A 199 12.00 4.32 -24.61
CA PHE A 199 11.38 3.30 -25.47
C PHE A 199 10.59 3.86 -26.67
N GLY A 200 10.44 5.19 -26.79
CA GLY A 200 9.81 5.79 -27.97
C GLY A 200 9.60 7.29 -27.89
N MET A 201 10.61 8.08 -28.28
CA MET A 201 10.47 9.36 -29.00
C MET A 201 11.83 9.93 -29.46
N THR A 202 12.53 9.19 -30.32
CA THR A 202 13.44 9.78 -31.31
C THR A 202 13.34 8.91 -32.56
N ASN A 203 12.52 9.35 -33.51
CA ASN A 203 12.71 9.21 -34.97
C ASN A 203 11.43 9.61 -35.70
N ALA A 204 11.31 10.90 -36.07
CA ALA A 204 10.65 11.37 -37.29
C ALA A 204 10.72 12.91 -37.35
N SER A 205 11.89 13.46 -37.69
CA SER A 205 12.04 14.71 -38.48
C SER A 205 13.53 15.04 -38.66
N ALA A 206 14.30 14.08 -39.15
CA ALA A 206 15.56 14.36 -39.82
C ALA A 206 15.58 13.42 -41.03
N THR A 207 15.79 13.97 -42.22
CA THR A 207 15.95 13.29 -43.51
C THR A 207 14.73 13.21 -44.42
N GLU A 208 14.27 14.36 -44.93
CA GLU A 208 13.81 14.56 -46.33
C GLU A 208 13.97 16.07 -46.57
N THR A 209 14.72 16.64 -47.52
CA THR A 209 15.56 16.18 -48.62
C THR A 209 16.49 17.35 -48.94
N GLY A 210 17.78 17.19 -48.71
CA GLY A 210 18.81 18.06 -49.23
C GLY A 210 19.75 17.22 -50.10
N HIS A 211 19.79 17.57 -51.39
CA HIS A 211 20.87 17.33 -52.33
C HIS A 211 20.80 16.12 -53.28
N GLY A 212 20.63 16.44 -54.57
CA GLY A 212 20.89 15.59 -55.72
C GLY A 212 20.87 16.42 -57.01
N ALA A 213 22.02 17.04 -57.33
CA ALA A 213 22.64 17.36 -58.63
C ALA A 213 21.80 17.36 -59.92
N ALA A 214 22.10 18.05 -61.02
CA ALA A 214 23.00 19.10 -61.48
C ALA A 214 22.74 19.18 -63.01
N SER A 215 22.94 20.37 -63.60
CA SER A 215 23.18 20.65 -65.04
C SER A 215 22.20 20.17 -66.12
N PHE A 216 21.54 21.14 -66.78
CA PHE A 216 21.55 21.23 -68.25
C PHE A 216 21.55 22.71 -68.66
N THR A 217 22.32 22.96 -69.71
CA THR A 217 22.89 24.23 -70.19
C THR A 217 22.01 24.98 -71.20
N GLU A 218 22.23 26.32 -71.28
CA GLU A 218 22.18 27.18 -72.50
C GLU A 218 20.76 27.51 -73.06
N SER A 219 20.39 28.72 -73.51
CA SER A 219 21.08 29.79 -74.21
C SER A 219 20.39 31.17 -74.05
N LYS A 220 21.16 32.24 -74.25
CA LYS A 220 20.73 33.62 -74.58
C LYS A 220 19.50 33.70 -75.51
N HIS A 221 18.64 34.70 -75.29
CA HIS A 221 18.28 35.67 -76.34
C HIS A 221 17.63 36.95 -75.79
N GLU A 222 18.02 38.07 -76.38
CA GLU A 222 17.56 39.45 -76.20
C GLU A 222 16.09 39.67 -76.60
N GLY A 223 15.50 40.76 -76.06
CA GLY A 223 14.63 41.64 -76.86
C GLY A 223 13.18 41.80 -76.38
N LYS A 224 12.90 42.82 -75.55
CA LYS A 224 12.21 44.07 -75.92
C LYS A 224 11.86 44.88 -74.67
#